data_AF-A0A538H6R4-F1
#
_entry.id   AF-A0A538H6R4-F1
#
_cell.length_a   1.000
_cell.length_b   1.000
_cell.length_c   1.000
_cell.angle_alpha   90.00
_cell.angle_beta   90.00
_cell.angle_gamma   90.00
#
_symmetry.space_group_name_H-M   'P 1'
#
loop_
_entity.id
_entity.type
_entity.pdbx_description
1 polymer ?
#
loop_
_entity_poly.entity_id
_entity_poly.type
_entity_poly.pdbx_seq_one_letter_code
_entity_poly.pdbx_strand_id
1 'polypeptide(L)'
;MGAVLALGVIVAAAAPAAAHPLGNFTVNRYARVELSAGVVRVYYVLDEAEIPAFQERAAVASSPRLFAERRARAIASGLSLSVDHVRLPLTVDASDLSQPMGQGGLHTLRLTIRYRAVLPVGPADRPHAVAFADANEPDRVGWREIVVTARGDARLLGSNAPARDRSDELRKYPADLIRSPLDLRQASADFTPGTEVVAPLPLTHSTVAVTRAGGRFAQLITRADVTPWVLAGMLGIAFLVGAAHALAPGHGKTVMAAYLVGTRGRPRDALLLGTIVSLMHTGSVLVLGLVLFHVSRSTSLERLYPVMTLAGGVVVVGVGAWLLRSRLRALHAARSAHHHHHHDGHEHSHDHDHGHTHSHELPAGVSPLSRRGLVVLAGAGGVLPSPSAVIVLVSSFALRRVALGLALVGAFSLGLAATLTAVGLALVVGRDVIERRGERWLLRLPAVGASALVLVGSTLAVQGFRGLY
;
A
#
# COMPACT_ATOMS: atom_id res chain seq x y z
N MET A 1 -8.53 28.54 -17.77
CA MET A 1 -9.58 27.52 -17.53
C MET A 1 -9.26 26.14 -18.14
N GLY A 2 -8.57 26.05 -19.29
CA GLY A 2 -8.27 24.76 -19.94
C GLY A 2 -7.33 23.79 -19.20
N ALA A 3 -6.34 24.29 -18.46
CA ALA A 3 -5.38 23.43 -17.74
C ALA A 3 -5.98 22.72 -16.50
N VAL A 4 -6.99 23.32 -15.86
CA VAL A 4 -7.69 22.74 -14.71
C VAL A 4 -8.68 21.64 -15.15
N LEU A 5 -9.30 21.81 -16.32
CA LEU A 5 -10.13 20.79 -16.95
C LEU A 5 -9.30 19.61 -17.46
N ALA A 6 -8.11 19.85 -18.01
CA ALA A 6 -7.21 18.77 -18.46
C ALA A 6 -6.68 17.90 -17.29
N LEU A 7 -6.38 18.52 -16.14
CA LEU A 7 -5.98 17.77 -14.93
C LEU A 7 -7.17 17.01 -14.31
N GLY A 8 -8.37 17.60 -14.35
CA GLY A 8 -9.60 16.95 -13.91
C GLY A 8 -9.98 15.72 -14.76
N VAL A 9 -9.75 15.78 -16.07
CA VAL A 9 -9.99 14.66 -16.99
C VAL A 9 -8.95 13.55 -16.82
N ILE A 10 -7.68 13.86 -16.52
CA ILE A 10 -6.66 12.83 -16.26
C ILE A 10 -6.89 12.11 -14.91
N VAL A 11 -7.35 12.82 -13.88
CA VAL A 11 -7.71 12.21 -12.59
C VAL A 11 -9.04 11.44 -12.69
N ALA A 12 -9.99 11.86 -13.53
CA ALA A 12 -11.24 11.14 -13.77
C ALA A 12 -11.10 9.94 -14.73
N ALA A 13 -10.12 9.98 -15.66
CA ALA A 13 -9.81 8.88 -16.58
C ALA A 13 -8.78 7.89 -16.03
N ALA A 14 -8.08 8.23 -14.94
CA ALA A 14 -7.43 7.25 -14.08
C ALA A 14 -8.52 6.47 -13.35
N ALA A 15 -9.20 5.57 -14.09
CA ALA A 15 -9.81 4.41 -13.47
C ALA A 15 -8.75 3.84 -12.50
N PRO A 16 -9.11 3.49 -11.25
CA PRO A 16 -8.16 2.84 -10.37
C PRO A 16 -7.61 1.68 -11.19
N ALA A 17 -6.30 1.68 -11.44
CA ALA A 17 -5.62 0.54 -12.00
C ALA A 17 -5.94 -0.57 -11.01
N ALA A 18 -6.93 -1.38 -11.35
CA ALA A 18 -7.47 -2.40 -10.47
C ALA A 18 -6.41 -3.51 -10.42
N ALA A 19 -5.40 -3.28 -9.58
CA ALA A 19 -4.58 -4.35 -9.07
C ALA A 19 -5.55 -5.39 -8.51
N HIS A 20 -5.39 -6.63 -8.98
CA HIS A 20 -6.31 -7.72 -8.72
C HIS A 20 -6.57 -7.81 -7.21
N PRO A 21 -7.83 -7.79 -6.76
CA PRO A 21 -8.19 -7.46 -5.37
C PRO A 21 -7.94 -8.59 -4.34
N LEU A 22 -7.51 -9.76 -4.80
CA LEU A 22 -6.67 -10.65 -3.97
C LEU A 22 -5.23 -10.23 -4.24
N GLY A 23 -4.77 -9.16 -3.58
CA GLY A 23 -3.50 -8.50 -3.88
C GLY A 23 -2.27 -9.42 -3.80
N ASN A 24 -1.11 -8.92 -4.19
CA ASN A 24 0.16 -9.67 -4.21
C ASN A 24 0.64 -10.22 -2.85
N PHE A 25 -0.16 -10.05 -1.79
CA PHE A 25 0.12 -10.40 -0.40
C PHE A 25 -0.78 -11.51 0.18
N THR A 26 -1.79 -11.98 -0.56
CA THR A 26 -2.77 -12.94 0.01
C THR A 26 -2.18 -14.33 0.24
N VAL A 27 -2.69 -15.00 1.28
CA VAL A 27 -2.49 -16.43 1.52
C VAL A 27 -3.85 -17.12 1.57
N ASN A 28 -4.15 -17.88 0.52
CA ASN A 28 -5.44 -18.51 0.32
C ASN A 28 -5.36 -20.00 0.70
N ARG A 29 -6.45 -20.53 1.22
CA ARG A 29 -6.53 -21.86 1.78
C ARG A 29 -7.85 -22.52 1.45
N TYR A 30 -7.74 -23.80 1.19
CA TYR A 30 -8.87 -24.67 0.92
C TYR A 30 -8.67 -25.97 1.68
N ALA A 31 -9.72 -26.44 2.34
CA ALA A 31 -9.77 -27.74 2.97
C ALA A 31 -11.04 -28.47 2.55
N ARG A 32 -10.90 -29.64 1.94
CA ARG A 32 -12.01 -30.59 1.76
C ARG A 32 -11.86 -31.72 2.77
N VAL A 33 -12.81 -31.79 3.69
CA VAL A 33 -12.95 -32.88 4.67
C VAL A 33 -13.79 -33.97 4.02
N GLU A 34 -13.16 -35.09 3.71
CA GLU A 34 -13.77 -36.26 3.11
C GLU A 34 -14.00 -37.34 4.16
N LEU A 35 -15.27 -37.69 4.37
CA LEU A 35 -15.72 -38.72 5.30
C LEU A 35 -15.90 -40.04 4.55
N SER A 36 -15.35 -41.12 5.12
CA SER A 36 -15.29 -42.47 4.52
C SER A 36 -15.27 -43.51 5.64
N ALA A 37 -15.48 -44.78 5.30
CA ALA A 37 -15.42 -45.89 6.26
C ALA A 37 -14.00 -46.01 6.85
N GLY A 38 -13.88 -45.96 8.18
CA GLY A 38 -12.60 -46.17 8.88
C GLY A 38 -11.51 -45.10 8.66
N VAL A 39 -11.78 -44.04 7.89
CA VAL A 39 -10.82 -42.98 7.63
C VAL A 39 -11.50 -41.63 7.35
N VAL A 40 -10.91 -40.56 7.87
CA VAL A 40 -11.20 -39.19 7.43
C VAL A 40 -9.99 -38.68 6.66
N ARG A 41 -10.21 -38.14 5.46
CA ARG A 41 -9.16 -37.53 4.64
C ARG A 41 -9.37 -36.02 4.61
N VAL A 42 -8.29 -35.26 4.72
CA VAL A 42 -8.33 -33.81 4.56
C VAL A 42 -7.45 -33.43 3.39
N TYR A 43 -8.08 -32.93 2.34
CA TYR A 43 -7.44 -32.42 1.14
C TYR A 43 -7.22 -30.92 1.33
N TYR A 44 -5.96 -30.52 1.49
CA TYR A 44 -5.59 -29.16 1.82
C TYR A 44 -4.81 -28.52 0.68
N VAL A 45 -5.15 -27.28 0.34
CA VAL A 45 -4.41 -26.49 -0.64
C VAL A 45 -4.06 -25.15 -0.01
N LEU A 46 -2.77 -24.82 -0.04
CA LEU A 46 -2.22 -23.50 0.27
C LEU A 46 -1.83 -22.82 -1.04
N ASP A 47 -2.39 -21.64 -1.32
CA ASP A 47 -2.03 -20.77 -2.45
C ASP A 47 -1.52 -19.43 -1.93
N GLU A 48 -0.21 -19.22 -2.03
CA GLU A 48 0.46 -17.99 -1.63
C GLU A 48 0.71 -17.09 -2.84
N ALA A 49 0.32 -15.82 -2.73
CA ALA A 49 0.58 -14.81 -3.74
C ALA A 49 2.08 -14.50 -3.89
N GLU A 50 2.42 -13.65 -4.86
CA GLU A 50 3.79 -13.41 -5.29
C GLU A 50 4.74 -12.96 -4.17
N ILE A 51 4.31 -12.06 -3.28
CA ILE A 51 5.20 -11.55 -2.23
C ILE A 51 5.46 -12.59 -1.13
N PRO A 52 4.44 -13.27 -0.55
CA PRO A 52 4.67 -14.38 0.37
C PRO A 52 5.51 -15.50 -0.23
N ALA A 53 5.19 -15.94 -1.46
CA ALA A 53 5.96 -16.98 -2.14
C ALA A 53 7.42 -16.55 -2.38
N PHE A 54 7.63 -15.28 -2.71
CA PHE A 54 8.98 -14.73 -2.88
C PHE A 54 9.77 -14.70 -1.58
N GLN A 55 9.13 -14.51 -0.43
CA GLN A 55 9.80 -14.59 0.89
C GLN A 55 10.34 -16.01 1.15
N GLU A 56 9.62 -17.04 0.70
CA GLU A 56 9.99 -18.46 0.86
C GLU A 56 10.98 -18.98 -0.22
N ARG A 57 11.30 -18.17 -1.24
CA ARG A 57 12.04 -18.62 -2.44
C ARG A 57 13.38 -19.30 -2.14
N ALA A 58 14.09 -18.86 -1.10
CA ALA A 58 15.39 -19.44 -0.75
C ALA A 58 15.23 -20.85 -0.17
N ALA A 59 14.23 -21.05 0.68
CA ALA A 59 13.92 -22.34 1.26
C ALA A 59 13.41 -23.32 0.18
N VAL A 60 12.54 -22.84 -0.71
CA VAL A 60 12.04 -23.64 -1.83
C VAL A 60 13.16 -24.01 -2.81
N ALA A 61 14.03 -23.05 -3.19
CA ALA A 61 15.15 -23.31 -4.10
C ALA A 61 16.17 -24.30 -3.54
N SER A 62 16.34 -24.38 -2.22
CA SER A 62 17.24 -25.34 -1.59
C SER A 62 16.78 -26.80 -1.76
N SER A 63 15.48 -27.05 -1.55
CA SER A 63 14.87 -28.36 -1.74
C SER A 63 13.33 -28.21 -1.70
N PRO A 64 12.66 -28.21 -2.87
CA PRO A 64 11.20 -28.07 -2.96
C PRO A 64 10.47 -29.17 -2.17
N ARG A 65 10.99 -30.40 -2.23
CA ARG A 65 10.42 -31.56 -1.53
C ARG A 65 10.49 -31.41 -0.01
N LEU A 66 11.67 -31.11 0.53
CA LEU A 66 11.82 -30.95 1.99
C LEU A 66 11.05 -29.72 2.49
N PHE A 67 10.95 -28.66 1.69
CA PHE A 67 10.08 -27.53 1.99
C PHE A 67 8.62 -27.97 2.11
N ALA A 68 8.09 -28.70 1.12
CA ALA A 68 6.72 -29.21 1.12
C ALA A 68 6.43 -30.09 2.33
N GLU A 69 7.32 -31.06 2.62
CA GLU A 69 7.18 -31.98 3.76
C GLU A 69 7.21 -31.27 5.13
N ARG A 70 8.07 -30.24 5.28
CA ARG A 70 8.12 -29.42 6.50
C ARG A 70 6.88 -28.55 6.64
N ARG A 71 6.47 -27.87 5.56
CA ARG A 71 5.31 -26.98 5.56
C ARG A 71 4.02 -27.77 5.79
N ALA A 72 3.89 -28.97 5.23
CA ALA A 72 2.76 -29.86 5.46
C ALA A 72 2.64 -30.30 6.93
N ARG A 73 3.75 -30.60 7.60
CA ARG A 73 3.76 -30.90 9.05
C ARG A 73 3.42 -29.69 9.90
N ALA A 74 3.95 -28.52 9.55
CA ALA A 74 3.65 -27.26 10.25
C ALA A 74 2.16 -26.88 10.12
N ILE A 75 1.56 -27.07 8.94
CA ILE A 75 0.12 -26.84 8.74
C ILE A 75 -0.69 -27.81 9.59
N ALA A 76 -0.30 -29.09 9.65
CA ALA A 76 -1.01 -30.11 10.43
C ALA A 76 -1.15 -29.75 11.91
N SER A 77 -0.14 -29.09 12.51
CA SER A 77 -0.21 -28.69 13.93
C SER A 77 -1.21 -27.55 14.19
N GLY A 78 -1.58 -26.79 13.16
CA GLY A 78 -2.64 -25.78 13.23
C GLY A 78 -4.02 -26.30 12.83
N LEU A 79 -4.14 -27.56 12.41
CA LEU A 79 -5.41 -28.20 12.10
C LEU A 79 -5.92 -29.01 13.30
N SER A 80 -7.23 -28.96 13.55
CA SER A 80 -7.88 -29.85 14.51
C SER A 80 -9.01 -30.60 13.84
N LEU A 81 -8.99 -31.92 13.97
CA LEU A 81 -10.06 -32.81 13.56
C LEU A 81 -10.51 -33.61 14.79
N SER A 82 -11.82 -33.67 15.03
CA SER A 82 -12.39 -34.53 16.07
C SER A 82 -13.64 -35.24 15.57
N VAL A 83 -13.85 -36.47 16.03
CA VAL A 83 -15.10 -37.20 15.86
C VAL A 83 -15.63 -37.60 17.23
N ASP A 84 -16.90 -37.31 17.50
CA ASP A 84 -17.55 -37.48 18.81
C ASP A 84 -16.70 -36.89 19.95
N HIS A 85 -16.16 -35.69 19.72
CA HIS A 85 -15.25 -34.97 20.61
C HIS A 85 -13.87 -35.62 20.84
N VAL A 86 -13.59 -36.79 20.25
CA VAL A 86 -12.28 -37.42 20.28
C VAL A 86 -11.41 -36.85 19.16
N ARG A 87 -10.29 -36.23 19.53
CA ARG A 87 -9.34 -35.67 18.56
C ARG A 87 -8.66 -36.78 17.77
N LEU A 88 -8.68 -36.67 16.44
CA LEU A 88 -7.99 -37.59 15.53
C LEU A 88 -6.73 -36.92 14.98
N PRO A 89 -5.53 -37.51 15.15
CA PRO A 89 -4.31 -36.95 14.61
C PRO A 89 -4.29 -37.02 13.08
N LEU A 90 -3.95 -35.90 12.44
CA LEU A 90 -3.77 -35.81 11.00
C LEU A 90 -2.32 -36.14 10.62
N THR A 91 -2.13 -37.23 9.88
CA THR A 91 -0.82 -37.61 9.32
C THR A 91 -0.73 -37.19 7.86
N VAL A 92 0.43 -36.69 7.44
CA VAL A 92 0.71 -36.38 6.02
C VAL A 92 0.80 -37.67 5.24
N ASP A 93 -0.09 -37.86 4.26
CA ASP A 93 -0.07 -39.01 3.37
C ASP A 93 0.64 -38.67 2.04
N ALA A 94 0.40 -37.48 1.51
CA ALA A 94 1.11 -36.95 0.34
C ALA A 94 1.18 -35.41 0.37
N SER A 95 2.21 -34.84 -0.25
CA SER A 95 2.31 -33.41 -0.49
C SER A 95 3.00 -33.12 -1.82
N ASP A 96 2.51 -32.13 -2.56
CA ASP A 96 3.07 -31.70 -3.84
C ASP A 96 3.14 -30.17 -3.92
N LEU A 97 4.25 -29.65 -4.44
CA LEU A 97 4.54 -28.22 -4.51
C LEU A 97 4.72 -27.79 -5.96
N SER A 98 3.99 -26.75 -6.35
CA SER A 98 4.14 -26.11 -7.65
C SER A 98 4.36 -24.60 -7.48
N GLN A 99 5.05 -24.01 -8.45
CA GLN A 99 5.39 -22.58 -8.44
C GLN A 99 4.89 -21.88 -9.72
N PRO A 100 3.56 -21.72 -9.90
CA PRO A 100 3.02 -21.09 -11.09
C PRO A 100 3.40 -19.61 -11.15
N MET A 101 3.54 -19.08 -12.37
CA MET A 101 3.82 -17.64 -12.56
C MET A 101 2.61 -16.79 -12.15
N GLY A 102 2.88 -15.77 -11.35
CA GLY A 102 1.92 -14.74 -10.96
C GLY A 102 1.81 -13.62 -12.01
N GLN A 103 0.90 -12.68 -11.74
CA GLN A 103 0.59 -11.58 -12.67
C GLN A 103 1.67 -10.48 -12.69
N GLY A 104 2.41 -10.30 -11.60
CA GLY A 104 3.53 -9.37 -11.48
C GLY A 104 4.87 -9.94 -11.95
N GLY A 105 4.88 -11.15 -12.53
CA GLY A 105 6.07 -11.79 -13.08
C GLY A 105 6.95 -12.50 -12.05
N LEU A 106 6.43 -12.73 -10.83
CA LEU A 106 7.09 -13.56 -9.82
C LEU A 106 6.38 -14.92 -9.72
N HIS A 107 7.10 -15.92 -9.24
CA HIS A 107 6.49 -17.20 -8.92
C HIS A 107 5.58 -17.06 -7.69
N THR A 108 4.35 -17.55 -7.83
CA THR A 108 3.46 -17.86 -6.70
C THR A 108 3.77 -19.26 -6.17
N LEU A 109 3.17 -19.65 -5.05
CA LEU A 109 3.40 -20.95 -4.44
C LEU A 109 2.07 -21.65 -4.22
N ARG A 110 1.94 -22.87 -4.74
CA ARG A 110 0.79 -23.73 -4.53
C ARG A 110 1.24 -25.06 -3.95
N LEU A 111 0.91 -25.29 -2.69
CA LEU A 111 1.19 -26.53 -1.97
C LEU A 111 -0.12 -27.30 -1.77
N THR A 112 -0.19 -28.50 -2.33
CA THR A 112 -1.30 -29.43 -2.14
C THR A 112 -0.88 -30.52 -1.17
N ILE A 113 -1.76 -30.87 -0.23
CA ILE A 113 -1.47 -31.82 0.84
C ILE A 113 -2.68 -32.73 1.03
N ARG A 114 -2.42 -34.01 1.21
CA ARG A 114 -3.42 -34.99 1.59
C ARG A 114 -3.07 -35.50 2.98
N TYR A 115 -3.95 -35.19 3.93
CA TYR A 115 -3.87 -35.73 5.28
C TYR A 115 -4.82 -36.93 5.42
N ARG A 116 -4.44 -37.83 6.33
CA ARG A 116 -5.22 -38.99 6.72
C ARG A 116 -5.36 -39.03 8.24
N ALA A 117 -6.55 -39.35 8.71
CA ALA A 117 -6.83 -39.67 10.11
C ALA A 117 -7.60 -41.00 10.16
N VAL A 118 -7.11 -41.95 10.96
CA VAL A 118 -7.81 -43.22 11.19
C VAL A 118 -9.05 -42.94 12.02
N LEU A 119 -10.20 -43.48 11.61
CA LEU A 119 -11.47 -43.30 12.28
C LEU A 119 -11.78 -44.54 13.13
N PRO A 120 -11.66 -44.48 14.46
CA PRO A 120 -11.89 -45.62 15.35
C PRO A 120 -13.38 -45.76 15.71
N VAL A 121 -14.24 -45.93 14.70
CA VAL A 121 -15.69 -46.06 14.91
C VAL A 121 -16.17 -47.50 14.75
N GLY A 122 -17.11 -47.90 15.60
CA GLY A 122 -17.87 -49.15 15.51
C GLY A 122 -18.95 -49.11 14.42
N PRO A 123 -19.80 -50.16 14.31
CA PRO A 123 -20.57 -50.48 13.10
C PRO A 123 -21.52 -49.37 12.59
N ALA A 124 -21.85 -49.48 11.30
CA ALA A 124 -22.45 -48.52 10.37
C ALA A 124 -23.83 -47.89 10.73
N ASP A 125 -24.39 -48.19 11.91
CA ASP A 125 -25.78 -47.87 12.26
C ASP A 125 -25.95 -46.64 13.17
N ARG A 126 -24.86 -45.99 13.60
CA ARG A 126 -24.96 -44.78 14.43
C ARG A 126 -24.39 -43.53 13.74
N PRO A 127 -25.07 -42.37 13.86
CA PRO A 127 -24.50 -41.08 13.48
C PRO A 127 -23.27 -40.73 14.31
N HIS A 128 -22.30 -40.11 13.65
CA HIS A 128 -21.06 -39.59 14.22
C HIS A 128 -20.93 -38.10 13.90
N ALA A 129 -20.54 -37.32 14.91
CA ALA A 129 -20.35 -35.88 14.76
C ALA A 129 -18.87 -35.58 14.48
N VAL A 130 -18.57 -35.00 13.32
CA VAL A 130 -17.23 -34.53 12.96
C VAL A 130 -17.13 -33.01 13.12
N ALA A 131 -16.01 -32.55 13.66
CA ALA A 131 -15.64 -31.13 13.70
C ALA A 131 -14.22 -30.95 13.17
N PHE A 132 -14.06 -29.96 12.30
CA PHE A 132 -12.79 -29.57 11.70
C PHE A 132 -12.55 -28.08 11.90
N ALA A 133 -11.31 -27.69 12.22
CA ALA A 133 -10.90 -26.29 12.29
C ALA A 133 -9.49 -26.09 11.74
N ASP A 134 -9.28 -24.94 11.09
CA ASP A 134 -7.97 -24.43 10.66
C ASP A 134 -7.63 -23.15 11.44
N ALA A 135 -6.65 -23.25 12.33
CA ALA A 135 -6.12 -22.14 13.12
C ALA A 135 -4.79 -21.59 12.58
N ASN A 136 -4.33 -22.04 11.42
CA ASN A 136 -3.04 -21.58 10.88
C ASN A 136 -3.08 -20.07 10.55
N GLU A 137 -2.00 -19.36 10.82
CA GLU A 137 -1.77 -17.92 10.54
C GLU A 137 -3.06 -17.06 10.54
N PRO A 138 -3.69 -16.84 11.71
CA PRO A 138 -5.03 -16.26 11.79
C PRO A 138 -5.12 -14.82 11.27
N ASP A 139 -3.99 -14.11 11.29
CA ASP A 139 -3.85 -12.70 10.88
C ASP A 139 -3.64 -12.53 9.37
N ARG A 140 -3.44 -13.61 8.61
CA ARG A 140 -3.22 -13.53 7.16
C ARG A 140 -4.53 -13.31 6.42
N VAL A 141 -4.55 -12.28 5.59
CA VAL A 141 -5.67 -11.98 4.69
C VAL A 141 -5.64 -12.94 3.50
N GLY A 142 -6.79 -13.53 3.20
CA GLY A 142 -6.96 -14.41 2.05
C GLY A 142 -8.26 -15.20 2.12
N TRP A 143 -8.56 -15.90 1.03
CA TRP A 143 -9.70 -16.81 0.92
C TRP A 143 -9.48 -18.05 1.80
N ARG A 144 -10.44 -18.40 2.63
CA ARG A 144 -10.48 -19.63 3.43
C ARG A 144 -11.78 -20.35 3.19
N GLU A 145 -11.67 -21.53 2.61
CA GLU A 145 -12.82 -22.34 2.25
C GLU A 145 -12.70 -23.73 2.85
N ILE A 146 -13.80 -24.17 3.46
CA ILE A 146 -13.93 -25.53 3.97
C ILE A 146 -15.15 -26.16 3.31
N VAL A 147 -14.96 -27.35 2.76
CA VAL A 147 -16.01 -28.16 2.14
C VAL A 147 -16.05 -29.50 2.86
N VAL A 148 -17.24 -30.00 3.16
CA VAL A 148 -17.42 -31.32 3.78
C VAL A 148 -18.19 -32.22 2.83
N THR A 149 -17.61 -33.39 2.54
CA THR A 149 -18.20 -34.37 1.63
C THR A 149 -18.11 -35.77 2.22
N ALA A 150 -19.07 -36.63 1.90
CA ALA A 150 -19.00 -38.07 2.19
C ALA A 150 -18.80 -38.86 0.87
N ARG A 151 -18.00 -39.93 0.93
CA ARG A 151 -17.80 -40.87 -0.20
C ARG A 151 -18.81 -42.00 -0.12
N GLY A 152 -18.97 -42.81 -1.18
CA GLY A 152 -20.03 -43.83 -1.31
C GLY A 152 -20.13 -44.87 -0.19
N ASP A 153 -19.17 -44.88 0.72
CA ASP A 153 -19.05 -45.62 1.96
C ASP A 153 -19.23 -44.78 3.22
N ALA A 154 -19.89 -43.65 3.12
CA ALA A 154 -20.35 -42.82 4.22
C ALA A 154 -21.54 -42.00 3.72
N ARG A 155 -22.49 -41.70 4.61
CA ARG A 155 -23.62 -40.85 4.27
C ARG A 155 -23.58 -39.60 5.13
N LEU A 156 -23.54 -38.44 4.48
CA LEU A 156 -23.68 -37.15 5.14
C LEU A 156 -25.15 -36.97 5.55
N LEU A 157 -25.39 -36.70 6.83
CA LEU A 157 -26.72 -36.42 7.38
C LEU A 157 -27.00 -34.91 7.43
N GLY A 158 -25.98 -34.13 7.79
CA GLY A 158 -26.04 -32.67 7.87
C GLY A 158 -24.65 -32.06 7.91
N SER A 159 -24.51 -30.80 7.47
CA SER A 159 -23.24 -30.06 7.48
C SER A 159 -23.53 -28.56 7.51
N ASN A 160 -22.75 -27.81 8.29
CA ASN A 160 -22.76 -26.34 8.24
C ASN A 160 -21.84 -25.77 7.14
N ALA A 161 -21.02 -26.62 6.52
CA ALA A 161 -20.15 -26.27 5.40
C ALA A 161 -20.74 -26.77 4.06
N PRO A 162 -20.46 -26.08 2.95
CA PRO A 162 -20.89 -26.51 1.62
C PRO A 162 -20.35 -27.91 1.26
N ALA A 163 -21.10 -28.64 0.41
CA ALA A 163 -20.68 -29.93 -0.15
C ALA A 163 -19.94 -29.80 -1.50
N ARG A 164 -19.93 -28.61 -2.10
CA ARG A 164 -19.20 -28.30 -3.34
C ARG A 164 -18.37 -27.06 -3.12
N ASP A 165 -17.21 -27.03 -3.75
CA ASP A 165 -16.34 -25.87 -3.69
C ASP A 165 -16.78 -24.78 -4.67
N ARG A 166 -16.49 -23.53 -4.29
CA ARG A 166 -16.69 -22.34 -5.11
C ARG A 166 -15.44 -21.97 -5.87
N SER A 167 -14.28 -22.35 -5.34
CA SER A 167 -12.98 -21.92 -5.85
C SER A 167 -12.30 -22.92 -6.80
N ASP A 168 -12.92 -24.08 -7.06
CA ASP A 168 -12.31 -25.16 -7.83
C ASP A 168 -10.92 -25.51 -7.25
N GLU A 169 -10.86 -25.81 -5.95
CA GLU A 169 -9.61 -26.00 -5.18
C GLU A 169 -8.64 -24.80 -5.28
N LEU A 170 -9.13 -23.56 -5.18
CA LEU A 170 -8.36 -22.30 -5.39
C LEU A 170 -7.79 -22.12 -6.80
N ARG A 171 -8.32 -22.82 -7.82
CA ARG A 171 -7.91 -22.63 -9.22
C ARG A 171 -8.68 -21.52 -9.92
N LYS A 172 -9.88 -21.20 -9.42
CA LYS A 172 -10.76 -20.13 -9.93
C LYS A 172 -11.26 -19.31 -8.76
N TYR A 173 -11.13 -17.99 -8.84
CA TYR A 173 -11.67 -17.10 -7.82
C TYR A 173 -12.95 -16.44 -8.35
N PRO A 174 -14.11 -16.59 -7.68
CA PRO A 174 -15.33 -15.91 -8.09
C PRO A 174 -15.14 -14.38 -8.05
N ALA A 175 -15.43 -13.69 -9.16
CA ALA A 175 -15.21 -12.26 -9.31
C ALA A 175 -16.12 -11.40 -8.41
N ASP A 176 -17.18 -11.98 -7.88
CA ASP A 176 -18.24 -11.38 -7.07
C ASP A 176 -17.92 -11.27 -5.58
N LEU A 177 -16.94 -12.03 -5.06
CA LEU A 177 -16.58 -12.06 -3.63
C LEU A 177 -15.30 -11.30 -3.28
N ILE A 178 -14.85 -10.50 -4.22
CA ILE A 178 -13.61 -9.72 -4.24
C ILE A 178 -13.52 -8.67 -3.11
N ARG A 179 -14.63 -8.25 -2.52
CA ARG A 179 -14.66 -7.26 -1.41
C ARG A 179 -14.69 -7.90 -0.01
N SER A 180 -14.99 -9.19 0.08
CA SER A 180 -15.08 -9.92 1.35
C SER A 180 -14.75 -11.39 1.06
N PRO A 181 -13.45 -11.78 1.10
CA PRO A 181 -13.07 -13.16 0.85
C PRO A 181 -13.80 -14.07 1.83
N LEU A 182 -14.18 -15.26 1.36
CA LEU A 182 -14.75 -16.28 2.24
C LEU A 182 -13.75 -16.57 3.37
N ASP A 183 -14.20 -16.62 4.62
CA ASP A 183 -13.34 -16.89 5.79
C ASP A 183 -13.95 -18.01 6.66
N LEU A 184 -14.16 -19.19 6.06
CA LEU A 184 -14.60 -20.37 6.80
C LEU A 184 -13.40 -21.02 7.48
N ARG A 185 -13.35 -20.94 8.82
CA ARG A 185 -12.25 -21.48 9.64
C ARG A 185 -12.63 -22.76 10.37
N GLN A 186 -13.93 -23.05 10.48
CA GLN A 186 -14.46 -24.20 11.17
C GLN A 186 -15.60 -24.81 10.37
N ALA A 187 -15.75 -26.12 10.45
CA ALA A 187 -16.87 -26.86 9.89
C ALA A 187 -17.25 -28.00 10.83
N SER A 188 -18.54 -28.31 10.87
CA SER A 188 -19.11 -29.45 11.59
C SER A 188 -20.12 -30.17 10.71
N ALA A 189 -20.15 -31.48 10.82
CA ALA A 189 -21.07 -32.32 10.08
C ALA A 189 -21.42 -33.58 10.85
N ASP A 190 -22.56 -34.17 10.52
CA ASP A 190 -23.00 -35.46 11.02
C ASP A 190 -22.99 -36.45 9.87
N PHE A 191 -22.46 -37.65 10.11
CA PHE A 191 -22.38 -38.69 9.08
C PHE A 191 -22.54 -40.08 9.68
N THR A 192 -22.97 -41.04 8.86
CA THR A 192 -22.91 -42.47 9.17
C THR A 192 -21.83 -43.12 8.31
N PRO A 193 -20.81 -43.76 8.90
CA PRO A 193 -19.82 -44.53 8.15
C PRO A 193 -20.49 -45.78 7.55
N GLY A 194 -20.14 -46.10 6.31
CA GLY A 194 -20.48 -47.35 5.65
C GLY A 194 -19.46 -48.46 5.96
N THR A 195 -19.56 -49.56 5.24
CA THR A 195 -18.83 -50.80 5.53
C THR A 195 -17.59 -51.04 4.67
N GLU A 196 -17.40 -50.33 3.55
CA GLU A 196 -16.32 -50.59 2.59
C GLU A 196 -15.45 -49.35 2.34
N VAL A 197 -14.14 -49.39 2.55
CA VAL A 197 -13.29 -48.22 2.32
C VAL A 197 -13.17 -47.91 0.81
N VAL A 198 -13.66 -46.75 0.37
CA VAL A 198 -13.52 -46.31 -1.03
C VAL A 198 -12.14 -45.69 -1.26
N ALA A 199 -11.60 -45.88 -2.48
CA ALA A 199 -10.38 -45.25 -2.94
C ALA A 199 -10.44 -43.71 -2.81
N PRO A 200 -9.35 -43.06 -2.38
CA PRO A 200 -9.30 -41.60 -2.22
C PRO A 200 -9.60 -40.92 -3.56
N LEU A 201 -10.36 -39.82 -3.53
CA LEU A 201 -10.39 -38.91 -4.67
C LEU A 201 -8.96 -38.39 -4.90
N PRO A 202 -8.41 -38.42 -6.12
CA PRO A 202 -7.15 -37.76 -6.38
C PRO A 202 -7.31 -36.26 -6.11
N LEU A 203 -6.30 -35.64 -5.49
CA LEU A 203 -6.11 -34.21 -5.69
C LEU A 203 -5.90 -34.03 -7.18
N THR A 204 -6.58 -33.08 -7.79
CA THR A 204 -6.30 -32.82 -9.21
C THR A 204 -4.90 -32.22 -9.28
N HIS A 205 -3.91 -33.02 -9.66
CA HIS A 205 -2.53 -32.59 -9.91
C HIS A 205 -2.52 -31.66 -11.13
N SER A 206 -2.88 -30.41 -10.93
CA SER A 206 -2.84 -29.41 -11.97
C SER A 206 -1.57 -28.58 -11.78
N THR A 207 -0.62 -28.79 -12.69
CA THR A 207 0.44 -27.83 -13.06
C THR A 207 -0.14 -26.52 -13.64
N VAL A 208 -1.47 -26.43 -13.73
CA VAL A 208 -2.21 -25.30 -14.27
C VAL A 208 -2.00 -24.10 -13.38
N ALA A 209 -1.35 -23.08 -13.95
CA ALA A 209 -1.33 -21.75 -13.37
C ALA A 209 -2.77 -21.35 -13.03
N VAL A 210 -3.00 -21.03 -11.75
CA VAL A 210 -4.28 -20.47 -11.29
C VAL A 210 -4.66 -19.37 -12.28
N THR A 211 -5.72 -19.60 -13.05
CA THR A 211 -6.17 -18.65 -14.08
C THR A 211 -6.87 -17.52 -13.33
N ARG A 212 -6.07 -16.65 -12.72
CA ARG A 212 -6.50 -15.34 -12.24
C ARG A 212 -6.93 -14.57 -13.49
N ALA A 213 -8.22 -14.24 -13.61
CA ALA A 213 -8.79 -13.65 -14.81
C ALA A 213 -7.94 -12.45 -15.29
N GLY A 214 -7.37 -12.56 -16.50
CA GLY A 214 -6.46 -11.55 -17.10
C GLY A 214 -5.52 -12.06 -18.22
N GLY A 215 -5.68 -13.31 -18.65
CA GLY A 215 -4.62 -14.14 -19.25
C GLY A 215 -4.18 -13.93 -20.70
N ARG A 216 -4.10 -12.70 -21.25
CA ARG A 216 -3.37 -12.49 -22.54
C ARG A 216 -2.48 -11.26 -22.57
N PHE A 217 -2.84 -10.21 -21.84
CA PHE A 217 -2.04 -8.98 -21.76
C PHE A 217 -0.82 -9.13 -20.83
N ALA A 218 -0.96 -9.88 -19.73
CA ALA A 218 0.11 -10.12 -18.78
C ALA A 218 1.26 -10.97 -19.35
N GLN A 219 0.97 -11.92 -20.25
CA GLN A 219 2.00 -12.75 -20.90
C GLN A 219 2.95 -11.94 -21.81
N LEU A 220 2.50 -10.80 -22.33
CA LEU A 220 3.34 -9.86 -23.08
C LEU A 220 4.30 -9.06 -22.18
N ILE A 221 3.98 -8.92 -20.89
CA ILE A 221 4.76 -8.16 -19.92
C ILE A 221 5.76 -9.06 -19.16
N THR A 222 5.43 -10.34 -18.94
CA THR A 222 6.27 -11.29 -18.19
C THR A 222 7.52 -11.79 -18.93
N ARG A 223 7.67 -11.47 -20.23
CA ARG A 223 8.91 -11.67 -21.00
C ARG A 223 9.76 -10.39 -21.13
N ALA A 224 9.46 -9.35 -20.36
CA ALA A 224 10.26 -8.13 -20.40
C ALA A 224 11.56 -8.33 -19.61
N ASP A 225 12.61 -8.76 -20.32
CA ASP A 225 13.87 -8.03 -20.19
C ASP A 225 13.51 -6.55 -20.22
N VAL A 226 14.01 -5.76 -19.26
CA VAL A 226 13.73 -4.33 -19.22
C VAL A 226 14.34 -3.73 -20.48
N THR A 227 13.55 -3.67 -21.55
CA THR A 227 14.02 -3.15 -22.82
C THR A 227 14.36 -1.67 -22.61
N PRO A 228 15.35 -1.12 -23.33
CA PRO A 228 15.72 0.29 -23.19
C PRO A 228 14.50 1.23 -23.32
N TRP A 229 13.53 0.87 -24.17
CA TRP A 229 12.29 1.63 -24.36
C TRP A 229 11.34 1.56 -23.16
N VAL A 230 11.18 0.39 -22.53
CA VAL A 230 10.39 0.26 -21.30
C VAL A 230 11.05 1.02 -20.16
N LEU A 231 12.39 0.93 -20.02
CA LEU A 231 13.13 1.71 -19.04
C LEU A 231 12.94 3.22 -19.26
N ALA A 232 13.11 3.68 -20.50
CA ALA A 232 12.90 5.08 -20.85
C ALA A 232 11.47 5.54 -20.54
N GLY A 233 10.46 4.71 -20.83
CA GLY A 233 9.07 4.96 -20.48
C GLY A 233 8.86 5.07 -18.96
N MET A 234 9.41 4.14 -18.17
CA MET A 234 9.31 4.15 -16.71
C MET A 234 10.01 5.38 -16.10
N LEU A 235 11.20 5.74 -16.59
CA LEU A 235 11.92 6.94 -16.16
C LEU A 235 11.17 8.22 -16.54
N GLY A 236 10.59 8.26 -17.74
CA GLY A 236 9.76 9.37 -18.20
C GLY A 236 8.52 9.58 -17.32
N ILE A 237 7.81 8.49 -17.00
CA ILE A 237 6.67 8.55 -16.08
C ILE A 237 7.12 8.99 -14.69
N ALA A 238 8.21 8.43 -14.15
CA ALA A 238 8.72 8.82 -12.84
C ALA A 238 9.08 10.32 -12.80
N PHE A 239 9.72 10.84 -13.85
CA PHE A 239 9.99 12.27 -14.01
C PHE A 239 8.71 13.11 -14.02
N LEU A 240 7.71 12.72 -14.81
CA LEU A 240 6.43 13.43 -14.88
C LEU A 240 5.67 13.42 -13.55
N VAL A 241 5.69 12.29 -12.84
CA VAL A 241 5.10 12.17 -11.50
C VAL A 241 5.86 13.05 -10.50
N GLY A 242 7.19 13.10 -10.55
CA GLY A 242 8.01 13.99 -9.73
C GLY A 242 7.73 15.48 -10.00
N ALA A 243 7.58 15.84 -11.28
CA ALA A 243 7.19 17.17 -11.71
C ALA A 243 5.79 17.56 -11.20
N ALA A 244 4.80 16.69 -11.34
CA ALA A 244 3.46 16.89 -10.80
C ALA A 244 3.47 17.00 -9.26
N HIS A 245 4.28 16.18 -8.60
CA HIS A 245 4.46 16.22 -7.15
C HIS A 245 5.07 17.54 -6.68
N ALA A 246 5.89 18.21 -7.50
CA ALA A 246 6.43 19.53 -7.20
C ALA A 246 5.31 20.58 -7.01
N LEU A 247 4.22 20.47 -7.76
CA LEU A 247 3.09 21.40 -7.73
C LEU A 247 2.17 21.19 -6.52
N ALA A 248 2.27 20.04 -5.85
CA ALA A 248 1.51 19.80 -4.62
C ALA A 248 1.94 20.78 -3.52
N PRO A 249 0.98 21.36 -2.77
CA PRO A 249 1.27 22.33 -1.73
C PRO A 249 2.17 21.70 -0.65
N GLY A 250 3.19 22.44 -0.19
CA GLY A 250 4.19 21.96 0.77
C GLY A 250 5.02 23.10 1.33
N HIS A 251 5.40 23.02 2.61
CA HIS A 251 5.96 24.16 3.36
C HIS A 251 7.30 24.66 2.82
N GLY A 252 8.25 23.77 2.53
CA GLY A 252 9.56 24.16 1.97
C GLY A 252 9.47 24.85 0.61
N LYS A 253 8.47 24.48 -0.22
CA LYS A 253 8.22 25.09 -1.53
C LYS A 253 7.58 26.46 -1.41
N THR A 254 6.73 26.66 -0.40
CA THR A 254 6.15 27.98 -0.09
C THR A 254 7.16 28.94 0.52
N VAL A 255 8.12 28.44 1.32
CA VAL A 255 9.24 29.25 1.85
C VAL A 255 10.17 29.69 0.72
N MET A 256 10.48 28.78 -0.21
CA MET A 256 11.23 29.12 -1.43
C MET A 256 10.51 30.19 -2.27
N ALA A 257 9.21 30.04 -2.50
CA ALA A 257 8.41 31.02 -3.25
C ALA A 257 8.37 32.39 -2.54
N ALA A 258 8.18 32.40 -1.22
CA ALA A 258 8.18 33.62 -0.42
C ALA A 258 9.53 34.34 -0.45
N TYR A 259 10.65 33.60 -0.40
CA TYR A 259 11.99 34.18 -0.53
C TYR A 259 12.22 34.81 -1.91
N LEU A 260 11.92 34.07 -2.99
CA LEU A 260 12.16 34.55 -4.35
C LEU A 260 11.36 35.84 -4.66
N VAL A 261 10.13 35.93 -4.13
CA VAL A 261 9.27 37.12 -4.26
C VAL A 261 9.72 38.24 -3.31
N GLY A 262 10.05 37.94 -2.05
CA GLY A 262 10.29 38.94 -1.00
C GLY A 262 11.68 39.58 -1.00
N THR A 263 12.74 38.86 -1.40
CA THR A 263 14.13 39.36 -1.26
C THR A 263 14.80 39.69 -2.60
N ARG A 264 14.03 39.88 -3.68
CA ARG A 264 14.54 40.09 -5.06
C ARG A 264 15.45 38.94 -5.52
N GLY A 265 14.96 37.70 -5.43
CA GLY A 265 15.71 36.51 -5.83
C GLY A 265 16.17 36.58 -7.30
N ARG A 266 17.40 36.15 -7.58
CA ARG A 266 17.93 36.03 -8.94
C ARG A 266 17.49 34.69 -9.56
N PRO A 267 17.49 34.54 -10.90
CA PRO A 267 17.25 33.25 -11.55
C PRO A 267 18.14 32.10 -11.04
N ARG A 268 19.37 32.45 -10.61
CA ARG A 268 20.33 31.52 -10.00
C ARG A 268 19.83 30.98 -8.66
N ASP A 269 19.12 31.79 -7.88
CA ASP A 269 18.58 31.40 -6.58
C ASP A 269 17.40 30.42 -6.75
N ALA A 270 16.60 30.59 -7.81
CA ALA A 270 15.53 29.66 -8.15
C ALA A 270 16.06 28.26 -8.49
N LEU A 271 17.15 28.19 -9.27
CA LEU A 271 17.82 26.93 -9.59
C LEU A 271 18.46 26.28 -8.35
N LEU A 272 19.18 27.06 -7.55
CA LEU A 272 19.86 26.56 -6.35
C LEU A 272 18.86 26.04 -5.31
N LEU A 273 17.81 26.82 -5.01
CA LEU A 273 16.80 26.40 -4.04
C LEU A 273 15.99 25.20 -4.55
N GLY A 274 15.60 25.18 -5.83
CA GLY A 274 14.91 24.03 -6.42
C GLY A 274 15.73 22.75 -6.36
N THR A 275 17.04 22.85 -6.61
CA THR A 275 17.97 21.72 -6.53
C THR A 275 18.16 21.25 -5.08
N ILE A 276 18.42 22.18 -4.14
CA ILE A 276 18.62 21.87 -2.72
C ILE A 276 17.38 21.17 -2.15
N VAL A 277 16.18 21.70 -2.39
CA VAL A 277 14.93 21.10 -1.91
C VAL A 277 14.74 19.69 -2.48
N SER A 278 15.02 19.48 -3.77
CA SER A 278 14.94 18.16 -4.38
C SER A 278 15.96 17.17 -3.78
N LEU A 279 17.21 17.61 -3.58
CA LEU A 279 18.25 16.78 -2.97
C LEU A 279 17.90 16.38 -1.53
N MET A 280 17.37 17.31 -0.74
CA MET A 280 16.96 17.02 0.64
C MET A 280 15.80 16.03 0.68
N HIS A 281 14.82 16.18 -0.22
CA HIS A 281 13.72 15.23 -0.34
C HIS A 281 14.26 13.84 -0.73
N THR A 282 15.12 13.78 -1.74
CA THR A 282 15.76 12.53 -2.19
C THR A 282 16.56 11.86 -1.09
N GLY A 283 17.39 12.63 -0.38
CA GLY A 283 18.21 12.14 0.74
C GLY A 283 17.34 11.53 1.84
N SER A 284 16.23 12.19 2.20
CA SER A 284 15.30 11.64 3.18
C SER A 284 14.62 10.34 2.72
N VAL A 285 14.27 10.23 1.43
CA VAL A 285 13.70 9.01 0.83
C VAL A 285 14.73 7.86 0.89
N LEU A 286 15.99 8.14 0.55
CA LEU A 286 17.07 7.15 0.56
C LEU A 286 17.35 6.64 1.98
N VAL A 287 17.50 7.55 2.94
CA VAL A 287 17.75 7.21 4.35
C VAL A 287 16.58 6.41 4.92
N LEU A 288 15.35 6.90 4.76
CA LEU A 288 14.17 6.21 5.29
C LEU A 288 13.94 4.87 4.60
N GLY A 289 14.13 4.78 3.28
CA GLY A 289 14.05 3.53 2.55
C GLY A 289 15.08 2.50 3.00
N LEU A 290 16.30 2.92 3.33
CA LEU A 290 17.33 2.04 3.87
C LEU A 290 16.98 1.55 5.28
N VAL A 291 16.51 2.44 6.16
CA VAL A 291 16.04 2.10 7.51
C VAL A 291 14.89 1.09 7.44
N LEU A 292 13.88 1.35 6.61
CA LEU A 292 12.73 0.46 6.44
C LEU A 292 13.10 -0.86 5.81
N PHE A 293 14.03 -0.89 4.86
CA PHE A 293 14.55 -2.14 4.32
C PHE A 293 15.20 -3.00 5.41
N HIS A 294 15.95 -2.38 6.33
CA HIS A 294 16.54 -3.11 7.45
C HIS A 294 15.47 -3.64 8.42
N VAL A 295 14.51 -2.79 8.81
CA VAL A 295 13.40 -3.16 9.70
C VAL A 295 12.48 -4.23 9.08
N SER A 296 12.29 -4.20 7.76
CA SER A 296 11.45 -5.16 7.04
C SER A 296 11.94 -6.61 7.11
N ARG A 297 13.21 -6.82 7.46
CA ARG A 297 13.75 -8.18 7.65
C ARG A 297 13.20 -8.85 8.90
N SER A 298 12.73 -8.08 9.88
CA SER A 298 12.21 -8.58 11.16
C SER A 298 10.71 -8.33 11.35
N THR A 299 10.08 -7.50 10.51
CA THR A 299 8.65 -7.13 10.61
C THR A 299 8.01 -7.09 9.22
N SER A 300 6.78 -7.59 9.07
CA SER A 300 6.08 -7.58 7.77
C SER A 300 5.80 -6.15 7.29
N LEU A 301 6.06 -5.88 6.00
CA LEU A 301 5.76 -4.59 5.34
C LEU A 301 4.30 -4.17 5.49
N GLU A 302 3.41 -5.15 5.64
CA GLU A 302 1.96 -5.01 5.78
C GLU A 302 1.56 -4.24 7.04
N ARG A 303 2.30 -4.37 8.15
CA ARG A 303 2.04 -3.57 9.36
C ARG A 303 2.65 -2.19 9.29
N LEU A 304 3.76 -2.04 8.56
CA LEU A 304 4.45 -0.76 8.41
C LEU A 304 3.64 0.19 7.52
N TYR A 305 3.01 -0.28 6.44
CA TYR A 305 2.34 0.57 5.47
C TYR A 305 1.18 1.42 6.05
N PRO A 306 0.22 0.85 6.81
CA PRO A 306 -0.86 1.62 7.42
C PRO A 306 -0.33 2.60 8.48
N VAL A 307 0.65 2.18 9.29
CA VAL A 307 1.28 3.03 10.32
C VAL A 307 1.99 4.21 9.70
N MET A 308 2.76 4.01 8.61
CA MET A 308 3.45 5.09 7.92
C MET A 308 2.50 6.03 7.20
N THR A 309 1.44 5.49 6.60
CA THR A 309 0.40 6.29 5.93
C THR A 309 -0.37 7.13 6.94
N LEU A 310 -0.71 6.54 8.09
CA LEU A 310 -1.34 7.24 9.21
C LEU A 310 -0.40 8.32 9.79
N ALA A 311 0.85 7.97 10.09
CA ALA A 311 1.84 8.91 10.64
C ALA A 311 2.09 10.08 9.68
N GLY A 312 2.27 9.79 8.39
CA GLY A 312 2.39 10.81 7.35
C GLY A 312 1.15 11.69 7.24
N GLY A 313 -0.05 11.10 7.25
CA GLY A 313 -1.32 11.82 7.25
C GLY A 313 -1.47 12.74 8.47
N VAL A 314 -1.18 12.24 9.68
CA VAL A 314 -1.24 13.01 10.94
C VAL A 314 -0.27 14.19 10.91
N VAL A 315 0.96 13.98 10.45
CA VAL A 315 1.94 15.07 10.30
C VAL A 315 1.42 16.12 9.32
N VAL A 316 0.91 15.72 8.15
CA VAL A 316 0.36 16.65 7.15
C VAL A 316 -0.85 17.42 7.69
N VAL A 317 -1.76 16.77 8.44
CA VAL A 317 -2.90 17.43 9.09
C VAL A 317 -2.44 18.43 10.14
N GLY A 318 -1.52 18.04 11.03
CA GLY A 318 -1.02 18.92 12.08
C GLY A 318 -0.34 20.17 11.51
N VAL A 319 0.44 19.98 10.45
CA VAL A 319 1.11 21.03 9.69
C VAL A 319 0.10 21.95 8.98
N GLY A 320 -0.91 21.39 8.30
CA GLY A 320 -1.99 22.17 7.68
C GLY A 320 -2.85 22.94 8.69
N ALA A 321 -3.17 22.34 9.83
CA ALA A 321 -3.93 22.98 10.90
C ALA A 321 -3.15 24.11 11.58
N TRP A 322 -1.83 23.94 11.76
CA TRP A 322 -0.96 24.98 12.27
C TRP A 322 -0.93 26.21 11.34
N LEU A 323 -0.83 26.00 10.02
CA LEU A 323 -0.93 27.10 9.04
C LEU A 323 -2.32 27.76 9.06
N LEU A 324 -3.39 26.99 9.15
CA LEU A 324 -4.73 27.56 9.18
C LEU A 324 -4.93 28.41 10.45
N ARG A 325 -4.47 27.91 11.60
CA ARG A 325 -4.53 28.63 12.88
C ARG A 325 -3.65 29.87 12.91
N SER A 326 -2.47 29.87 12.31
CA SER A 326 -1.63 31.06 12.23
C SER A 326 -2.28 32.14 11.36
N ARG A 327 -2.96 31.76 10.27
CA ARG A 327 -3.71 32.70 9.42
C ARG A 327 -4.98 33.24 10.07
N LEU A 328 -5.76 32.39 10.74
CA LEU A 328 -6.96 32.83 11.47
C LEU A 328 -6.62 33.82 12.59
N ARG A 329 -5.49 33.63 13.28
CA ARG A 329 -4.98 34.57 14.29
C ARG A 329 -4.56 35.91 13.67
N ALA A 330 -3.85 35.89 12.54
CA ALA A 330 -3.49 37.12 11.83
C ALA A 330 -4.72 37.92 11.37
N LEU A 331 -5.75 37.23 10.86
CA LEU A 331 -7.02 37.86 10.45
C LEU A 331 -7.83 38.43 11.63
N HIS A 332 -7.79 37.78 12.80
CA HIS A 332 -8.42 38.29 14.02
C HIS A 332 -7.67 39.50 14.59
N ALA A 333 -6.34 39.49 14.55
CA ALA A 333 -5.53 40.63 14.97
C ALA A 333 -5.80 41.86 14.09
N ALA A 334 -5.89 41.68 12.77
CA ALA A 334 -6.24 42.76 11.83
C ALA A 334 -7.66 43.31 12.06
N ARG A 335 -8.64 42.46 12.41
CA ARG A 335 -10.01 42.91 12.74
C ARG A 335 -10.12 43.63 14.08
N SER A 336 -9.32 43.25 15.07
CA SER A 336 -9.35 43.87 16.41
C SER A 336 -8.74 45.28 16.42
N ALA A 337 -7.82 45.57 15.50
CA ALA A 337 -7.26 46.91 15.30
C ALA A 337 -8.29 47.94 14.78
N HIS A 338 -9.37 47.49 14.14
CA HIS A 338 -10.41 48.38 13.60
C HIS A 338 -11.50 48.79 14.61
N HIS A 339 -11.48 48.27 15.85
CA HIS A 339 -12.52 48.56 16.85
C HIS A 339 -12.11 49.60 17.92
N HIS A 340 -10.92 50.21 17.84
CA HIS A 340 -10.38 51.14 18.86
C HIS A 340 -10.17 52.58 18.37
N HIS A 341 -11.10 53.17 17.61
CA HIS A 341 -11.07 54.62 17.36
C HIS A 341 -12.39 55.30 17.75
N HIS A 342 -12.46 55.71 19.01
CA HIS A 342 -13.25 56.86 19.45
C HIS A 342 -12.39 57.75 20.36
N HIS A 343 -12.47 59.06 20.08
CA HIS A 343 -12.00 60.26 20.81
C HIS A 343 -10.73 61.00 20.34
N ASP A 344 -11.03 62.15 19.72
CA ASP A 344 -10.54 63.54 19.93
C ASP A 344 -9.13 63.99 19.50
N GLY A 345 -9.11 64.92 18.54
CA GLY A 345 -8.31 66.15 18.62
C GLY A 345 -6.95 66.23 17.90
N HIS A 346 -6.95 66.95 16.78
CA HIS A 346 -5.84 67.73 16.15
C HIS A 346 -4.88 67.10 15.12
N GLU A 347 -4.95 67.69 13.92
CA GLU A 347 -3.99 67.95 12.82
C GLU A 347 -2.60 67.28 12.79
N HIS A 348 -2.37 66.44 11.77
CA HIS A 348 -1.50 66.67 10.59
C HIS A 348 -1.35 65.35 9.81
N SER A 349 -1.85 65.33 8.58
CA SER A 349 -1.84 64.16 7.69
C SER A 349 -0.48 63.99 6.99
N HIS A 350 0.34 63.08 7.48
CA HIS A 350 1.30 62.34 6.67
C HIS A 350 0.85 60.89 6.59
N ASP A 351 0.22 60.56 5.46
CA ASP A 351 -0.20 59.21 5.10
C ASP A 351 1.07 58.40 4.77
N HIS A 352 1.68 57.81 5.80
CA HIS A 352 2.63 56.73 5.62
C HIS A 352 1.83 55.42 5.60
N ASP A 353 1.46 55.01 4.39
CA ASP A 353 0.94 53.68 4.08
C ASP A 353 2.01 52.63 4.46
N HIS A 354 2.02 52.24 5.73
CA HIS A 354 2.74 51.05 6.18
C HIS A 354 1.95 49.84 5.71
N GLY A 355 2.12 49.50 4.43
CA GLY A 355 1.72 48.22 3.88
C GLY A 355 2.45 47.10 4.64
N HIS A 356 1.83 46.62 5.72
CA HIS A 356 2.26 45.43 6.44
C HIS A 356 2.02 44.21 5.54
N THR A 357 2.92 44.03 4.59
CA THR A 357 3.09 42.79 3.85
C THR A 357 3.58 41.76 4.86
N HIS A 358 2.67 40.87 5.28
CA HIS A 358 3.02 39.77 6.17
C HIS A 358 3.90 38.76 5.41
N SER A 359 5.20 39.02 5.40
CA SER A 359 6.21 38.10 4.92
C SER A 359 6.30 36.92 5.89
N HIS A 360 6.28 35.70 5.35
CA HIS A 360 6.85 34.54 6.04
C HIS A 360 8.37 34.68 5.96
N GLU A 361 8.89 35.66 6.68
CA GLU A 361 10.32 35.87 6.77
C GLU A 361 10.92 34.80 7.68
N LEU A 362 11.96 34.15 7.16
CA LEU A 362 13.01 33.55 7.97
C LEU A 362 13.40 34.59 9.05
N PRO A 363 13.80 34.17 10.27
CA PRO A 363 14.21 35.11 11.31
C PRO A 363 15.12 36.20 10.74
N ALA A 364 14.86 37.48 11.07
CA ALA A 364 15.51 38.63 10.45
C ALA A 364 17.04 38.43 10.36
N GLY A 365 17.57 38.51 9.13
CA GLY A 365 19.01 38.31 8.85
C GLY A 365 19.44 36.89 8.44
N VAL A 366 18.52 35.92 8.34
CA VAL A 366 18.86 34.55 7.90
C VAL A 366 18.59 34.37 6.41
N SER A 367 19.65 34.35 5.60
CA SER A 367 19.56 33.93 4.19
C SER A 367 19.16 32.43 4.11
N PRO A 368 18.21 32.02 3.25
CA PRO A 368 17.85 30.60 3.08
C PRO A 368 18.99 29.74 2.58
N LEU A 369 19.98 30.34 1.90
CA LEU A 369 21.21 29.67 1.45
C LEU A 369 22.29 29.61 2.54
N SER A 370 22.08 30.28 3.69
CA SER A 370 22.98 30.15 4.84
C SER A 370 22.79 28.79 5.53
N ARG A 371 23.79 28.33 6.29
CA ARG A 371 23.69 27.08 7.08
C ARG A 371 22.43 27.04 7.96
N ARG A 372 22.07 28.16 8.59
CA ARG A 372 20.85 28.29 9.41
C ARG A 372 19.58 28.26 8.55
N GLY A 373 19.61 28.90 7.39
CA GLY A 373 18.51 28.89 6.42
C GLY A 373 18.23 27.51 5.86
N LEU A 374 19.27 26.72 5.57
CA LEU A 374 19.16 25.34 5.12
C LEU A 374 18.55 24.44 6.19
N VAL A 375 18.89 24.63 7.47
CA VAL A 375 18.27 23.90 8.59
C VAL A 375 16.78 24.24 8.72
N VAL A 376 16.42 25.51 8.57
CA VAL A 376 15.00 25.91 8.58
C VAL A 376 14.26 25.35 7.36
N LEU A 377 14.87 25.36 6.18
CA LEU A 377 14.32 24.76 4.96
C LEU A 377 14.18 23.23 5.09
N ALA A 378 15.10 22.58 5.82
CA ALA A 378 15.05 21.17 6.17
C ALA A 378 13.84 20.84 7.04
N GLY A 379 13.71 21.56 8.16
CA GLY A 379 12.65 21.39 9.14
C GLY A 379 11.26 21.78 8.61
N ALA A 380 11.20 22.75 7.70
CA ALA A 380 9.97 23.20 7.06
C ALA A 380 9.48 22.26 5.93
N GLY A 381 9.95 21.01 5.87
CA GLY A 381 9.39 20.00 4.96
C GLY A 381 10.25 19.65 3.75
N GLY A 382 11.51 20.14 3.67
CA GLY A 382 12.50 19.61 2.73
C GLY A 382 12.90 18.16 3.05
N VAL A 383 12.75 17.74 4.32
CA VAL A 383 13.16 16.40 4.80
C VAL A 383 12.01 15.40 4.88
N LEU A 384 10.75 15.80 4.67
CA LEU A 384 9.65 14.84 4.76
C LEU A 384 9.56 14.04 3.44
N PRO A 385 9.90 12.74 3.43
CA PRO A 385 9.93 11.95 2.20
C PRO A 385 8.52 11.62 1.74
N SER A 386 8.34 11.49 0.42
CA SER A 386 7.07 11.03 -0.15
C SER A 386 6.89 9.53 0.15
N PRO A 387 5.75 9.11 0.75
CA PRO A 387 5.48 7.71 1.00
C PRO A 387 5.61 6.85 -0.26
N SER A 388 5.14 7.36 -1.41
CA SER A 388 5.21 6.66 -2.70
C SER A 388 6.66 6.40 -3.15
N ALA A 389 7.55 7.37 -2.97
CA ALA A 389 8.95 7.23 -3.37
C ALA A 389 9.70 6.23 -2.47
N VAL A 390 9.40 6.25 -1.16
CA VAL A 390 9.94 5.29 -0.19
C VAL A 390 9.48 3.87 -0.52
N ILE A 391 8.21 3.68 -0.87
CA ILE A 391 7.67 2.37 -1.24
C ILE A 391 8.34 1.82 -2.49
N VAL A 392 8.49 2.63 -3.54
CA VAL A 392 9.20 2.22 -4.76
C VAL A 392 10.62 1.75 -4.42
N LEU A 393 11.31 2.50 -3.55
CA LEU A 393 12.68 2.19 -3.15
C LEU A 393 12.77 0.90 -2.31
N VAL A 394 11.93 0.76 -1.28
CA VAL A 394 11.87 -0.45 -0.43
C VAL A 394 11.47 -1.68 -1.26
N SER A 395 10.50 -1.55 -2.17
CA SER A 395 10.09 -2.62 -3.07
C SER A 395 11.24 -3.02 -4.00
N SER A 396 11.99 -2.05 -4.52
CA SER A 396 13.14 -2.30 -5.38
C SER A 396 14.27 -3.02 -4.63
N PHE A 397 14.51 -2.67 -3.36
CA PHE A 397 15.45 -3.38 -2.50
C PHE A 397 14.99 -4.82 -2.23
N ALA A 398 13.71 -5.03 -1.93
CA ALA A 398 13.14 -6.35 -1.71
C ALA A 398 13.28 -7.25 -2.96
N LEU A 399 13.02 -6.69 -4.15
CA LEU A 399 13.13 -7.36 -5.45
C LEU A 399 14.57 -7.50 -5.97
N ARG A 400 15.59 -7.07 -5.19
CA ARG A 400 17.02 -6.99 -5.60
C ARG A 400 17.27 -6.14 -6.86
N ARG A 401 16.32 -5.30 -7.26
CA ARG A 401 16.42 -4.37 -8.39
C ARG A 401 16.84 -2.98 -7.94
N VAL A 402 17.90 -2.91 -7.14
CA VAL A 402 18.35 -1.68 -6.49
C VAL A 402 18.64 -0.57 -7.51
N ALA A 403 19.36 -0.91 -8.58
CA ALA A 403 19.69 0.03 -9.64
C ALA A 403 18.46 0.66 -10.29
N LEU A 404 17.41 -0.15 -10.54
CA LEU A 404 16.15 0.33 -11.11
C LEU A 404 15.42 1.26 -10.14
N GLY A 405 15.33 0.89 -8.86
CA GLY A 405 14.72 1.73 -7.83
C GLY A 405 15.42 3.08 -7.68
N LEU A 406 16.76 3.07 -7.63
CA LEU A 406 17.58 4.29 -7.57
C LEU A 406 17.40 5.13 -8.84
N ALA A 407 17.33 4.53 -10.02
CA ALA A 407 17.09 5.24 -11.27
C ALA A 407 15.72 5.92 -11.31
N LEU A 408 14.67 5.23 -10.84
CA LEU A 408 13.31 5.79 -10.77
C LEU A 408 13.21 6.94 -9.75
N VAL A 409 13.83 6.79 -8.57
CA VAL A 409 13.92 7.86 -7.57
C VAL A 409 14.72 9.04 -8.11
N GLY A 410 15.81 8.78 -8.85
CA GLY A 410 16.59 9.82 -9.52
C GLY A 410 15.77 10.59 -10.56
N ALA A 411 15.05 9.90 -11.44
CA ALA A 411 14.18 10.51 -12.44
C ALA A 411 13.06 11.34 -11.80
N PHE A 412 12.41 10.82 -10.75
CA PHE A 412 11.43 11.55 -9.96
C PHE A 412 12.01 12.86 -9.39
N SER A 413 13.23 12.80 -8.86
CA SER A 413 13.91 13.94 -8.22
C SER A 413 14.34 15.00 -9.24
N LEU A 414 14.71 14.57 -10.45
CA LEU A 414 14.95 15.48 -11.58
C LEU A 414 13.68 16.21 -12.00
N GLY A 415 12.54 15.51 -12.09
CA GLY A 415 11.24 16.11 -12.36
C GLY A 415 10.86 17.15 -11.30
N LEU A 416 11.02 16.79 -10.03
CA LEU A 416 10.79 17.67 -8.89
C LEU A 416 11.66 18.94 -8.97
N ALA A 417 12.97 18.80 -9.20
CA ALA A 417 13.90 19.93 -9.30
C ALA A 417 13.59 20.84 -10.50
N ALA A 418 13.28 20.26 -11.65
CA ALA A 418 12.95 21.00 -12.87
C ALA A 418 11.70 21.87 -12.67
N THR A 419 10.63 21.31 -12.10
CA THR A 419 9.40 22.07 -11.87
C THR A 419 9.58 23.14 -10.80
N LEU A 420 10.28 22.87 -9.70
CA LEU A 420 10.58 23.90 -8.68
C LEU A 420 11.39 25.05 -9.28
N THR A 421 12.41 24.74 -10.07
CA THR A 421 13.22 25.75 -10.77
C THR A 421 12.37 26.57 -11.73
N ALA A 422 11.51 25.92 -12.53
CA ALA A 422 10.64 26.60 -13.48
C ALA A 422 9.63 27.53 -12.79
N VAL A 423 9.01 27.07 -11.70
CA VAL A 423 8.10 27.91 -10.88
C VAL A 423 8.86 29.07 -10.26
N GLY A 424 10.06 28.83 -9.71
CA GLY A 424 10.89 29.88 -9.13
C GLY A 424 11.31 30.92 -10.17
N LEU A 425 11.69 30.49 -11.38
CA LEU A 425 12.03 31.39 -12.49
C LEU A 425 10.82 32.21 -12.94
N ALA A 426 9.65 31.58 -13.06
CA ALA A 426 8.40 32.26 -13.38
C ALA A 426 8.04 33.33 -12.34
N LEU A 427 8.28 33.08 -11.05
CA LEU A 427 8.09 34.07 -9.99
C LEU A 427 9.09 35.23 -10.09
N VAL A 428 10.35 34.95 -10.41
CA VAL A 428 11.39 35.98 -10.56
C VAL A 428 11.12 36.89 -11.77
N VAL A 429 10.69 36.31 -12.90
CA VAL A 429 10.42 37.05 -14.15
C VAL A 429 9.05 37.74 -14.12
N GLY A 430 8.04 37.10 -13.53
CA GLY A 430 6.67 37.61 -13.46
C GLY A 430 6.42 38.66 -12.37
N ARG A 431 7.43 38.96 -11.55
CA ARG A 431 7.30 39.87 -10.38
C ARG A 431 6.71 41.23 -10.77
N ASP A 432 7.18 41.83 -11.87
CA ASP A 432 6.77 43.16 -12.29
C ASP A 432 5.30 43.17 -12.78
N VAL A 433 4.78 42.02 -13.22
CA VAL A 433 3.37 41.85 -13.63
C VAL A 433 2.48 41.65 -12.40
N ILE A 434 2.98 40.96 -11.37
CA ILE A 434 2.27 40.72 -10.11
C ILE A 434 2.14 42.02 -9.30
N GLU A 435 3.21 42.84 -9.25
CA GLU A 435 3.21 44.14 -8.57
C GLU A 435 2.24 45.15 -9.22
N ARG A 436 2.09 45.12 -10.55
CA ARG A 436 1.21 46.04 -11.30
C ARG A 436 -0.27 45.72 -11.22
N ARG A 437 -0.64 44.50 -10.83
CA ARG A 437 -2.02 43.99 -10.92
C ARG A 437 -2.66 43.81 -9.55
N GLY A 438 -2.39 44.74 -8.62
CA GLY A 438 -2.76 44.68 -7.20
C GLY A 438 -4.17 44.15 -6.95
N GLU A 439 -4.30 42.84 -6.74
CA GLU A 439 -5.61 42.23 -6.64
C GLU A 439 -5.70 41.27 -5.44
N ARG A 440 -6.78 41.47 -4.67
CA ARG A 440 -7.13 40.82 -3.40
C ARG A 440 -7.23 39.28 -3.45
N TRP A 441 -7.17 38.64 -4.62
CA TRP A 441 -7.16 37.18 -4.76
C TRP A 441 -5.82 36.52 -4.38
N LEU A 442 -4.70 37.25 -4.50
CA LEU A 442 -3.40 36.78 -4.01
C LEU A 442 -3.38 36.54 -2.49
N LEU A 443 -4.23 37.24 -1.72
CA LEU A 443 -4.39 37.01 -0.27
C LEU A 443 -5.15 35.72 0.07
N ARG A 444 -5.98 35.18 -0.84
CA ARG A 444 -6.80 33.97 -0.59
C ARG A 444 -6.09 32.68 -1.01
N LEU A 445 -5.16 32.75 -1.96
CA LEU A 445 -4.37 31.61 -2.47
C LEU A 445 -3.66 30.78 -1.37
N PRO A 446 -3.00 31.40 -0.36
CA PRO A 446 -2.36 30.64 0.72
C PRO A 446 -3.35 29.90 1.63
N ALA A 447 -4.55 30.46 1.85
CA ALA A 447 -5.59 29.82 2.65
C ALA A 447 -6.21 28.63 1.91
N VAL A 448 -6.43 28.76 0.60
CA VAL A 448 -6.87 27.65 -0.26
C VAL A 448 -5.84 26.52 -0.27
N GLY A 449 -4.55 26.85 -0.36
CA GLY A 449 -3.46 25.87 -0.28
C GLY A 449 -3.38 25.15 1.07
N ALA A 450 -3.54 25.87 2.19
CA ALA A 450 -3.55 25.28 3.52
C ALA A 450 -4.78 24.37 3.74
N SER A 451 -5.97 24.80 3.30
CA SER A 451 -7.19 23.99 3.37
C SER A 451 -7.10 22.72 2.51
N ALA A 452 -6.53 22.82 1.30
CA ALA A 452 -6.27 21.65 0.46
C ALA A 452 -5.28 20.68 1.12
N LEU A 453 -4.26 21.20 1.82
CA LEU A 453 -3.29 20.40 2.56
C LEU A 453 -3.96 19.61 3.71
N VAL A 454 -4.82 20.27 4.48
CA VAL A 454 -5.59 19.63 5.57
C VAL A 454 -6.51 18.55 5.01
N LEU A 455 -7.20 18.82 3.89
CA LEU A 455 -8.10 17.86 3.25
C LEU A 455 -7.34 16.61 2.78
N VAL A 456 -6.22 16.79 2.06
CA VAL A 456 -5.39 15.67 1.58
C VAL A 456 -4.72 14.92 2.74
N GLY A 457 -4.24 15.63 3.77
CA GLY A 457 -3.72 14.97 4.97
C GLY A 457 -4.77 14.13 5.68
N SER A 458 -6.01 14.63 5.77
CA SER A 458 -7.12 13.94 6.42
C SER A 458 -7.53 12.68 5.67
N THR A 459 -7.57 12.72 4.32
CA THR A 459 -7.87 11.53 3.53
C THR A 459 -6.79 10.45 3.67
N LEU A 460 -5.51 10.84 3.68
CA LEU A 460 -4.40 9.92 3.93
C LEU A 460 -4.45 9.33 5.34
N ALA A 461 -4.76 10.14 6.36
CA ALA A 461 -4.89 9.66 7.73
C ALA A 461 -6.05 8.66 7.87
N VAL A 462 -7.20 8.92 7.24
CA VAL A 462 -8.34 7.99 7.23
C VAL A 462 -8.01 6.69 6.48
N GLN A 463 -7.31 6.77 5.35
CA GLN A 463 -6.85 5.58 4.63
C GLN A 463 -5.86 4.75 5.45
N GLY A 464 -4.90 5.39 6.11
CA GLY A 464 -3.95 4.73 7.01
C GLY A 464 -4.66 4.07 8.20
N PHE A 465 -5.62 4.78 8.82
CA PHE A 465 -6.43 4.24 9.92
C PHE A 465 -7.25 3.03 9.50
N ARG A 466 -7.90 3.08 8.33
CA ARG A 466 -8.66 1.94 7.78
C ARG A 466 -7.79 0.77 7.33
N GLY A 467 -6.48 0.96 7.17
CA GLY A 467 -5.54 -0.13 6.89
C GLY A 467 -5.01 -0.82 8.15
N LEU A 468 -5.27 -0.28 9.35
CA LEU A 468 -4.85 -0.86 10.63
C LEU A 468 -5.85 -1.90 11.17
N TYR A 469 -7.07 -1.93 10.65
CA TYR A 469 -8.18 -2.82 10.99
C TYR A 469 -8.71 -3.46 9.71
#